data_AF-A0A5J6WF65-F1
#
_entry.id   AF-A0A5J6WF65-F1
#
_cell.length_a   1.000
_cell.length_b   1.000
_cell.length_c   1.000
_cell.angle_alpha   90.00
_cell.angle_beta   90.00
_cell.angle_gamma   90.00
#
_symmetry.space_group_name_H-M   'P 1'
#
loop_
_entity.id
_entity.type
_entity.pdbx_description
1 polymer ?
#
loop_
_entity_poly.entity_id
_entity_poly.type
_entity_poly.pdbx_seq_one_letter_code
_entity_poly.pdbx_strand_id
1 'polypeptide(L)'
;MKNILLFVVLLFFSCKEFNYPDLSRRSSKLLNSSSGASSNELKTSFVDSLNDNQKEALFFLKQVVLDSNPDKFNQIFNVNEEKVKEMLATVVKCLQAKRKAKISLENSNAANVANVKQQLLQVEKTYIENLRQSFITAKSIEEACTLVKNYDISVSF
;
A
#
# COMPACT_ATOMS: atom_id res chain seq x y z
N MET A 1 -11.12 32.33 -11.10
CA MET A 1 -10.22 31.33 -11.73
C MET A 1 -9.51 30.49 -10.67
N LYS A 2 -10.23 29.68 -9.89
CA LYS A 2 -9.66 28.91 -8.76
C LYS A 2 -9.94 27.40 -8.82
N ASN A 3 -10.80 26.97 -9.75
CA ASN A 3 -11.23 25.58 -9.88
C ASN A 3 -10.42 24.77 -10.92
N ILE A 4 -9.59 25.44 -11.72
CA ILE A 4 -8.76 24.78 -12.75
C ILE A 4 -7.53 24.11 -12.13
N LEU A 5 -6.94 24.70 -11.08
CA LEU A 5 -5.78 24.11 -10.39
C LEU A 5 -6.14 22.80 -9.67
N LEU A 6 -7.36 22.70 -9.11
CA LEU A 6 -7.85 21.50 -8.42
C LEU A 6 -8.11 20.34 -9.41
N PHE A 7 -8.55 20.65 -10.63
CA PHE A 7 -8.69 19.67 -11.70
C PHE A 7 -7.35 19.15 -12.20
N VAL A 8 -6.33 20.01 -12.32
CA VAL A 8 -4.98 19.61 -12.75
C VAL A 8 -4.31 18.71 -11.69
N VAL A 9 -4.47 18.99 -10.40
CA VAL A 9 -3.98 18.11 -9.31
C VAL A 9 -4.71 16.76 -9.30
N LEU A 10 -6.03 16.73 -9.55
CA LEU A 10 -6.79 15.47 -9.65
C LEU A 10 -6.43 14.65 -10.90
N LEU A 11 -6.00 15.29 -11.99
CA LEU A 11 -5.51 14.60 -13.19
C LEU A 11 -4.15 13.93 -12.98
N PHE A 12 -3.26 14.50 -12.16
CA PHE A 12 -2.00 13.83 -11.79
C PHE A 12 -2.22 12.53 -11.00
N PHE A 13 -3.31 12.42 -10.23
CA PHE A 13 -3.69 11.17 -9.55
C PHE A 13 -4.49 10.21 -10.43
N SER A 14 -5.16 10.70 -11.47
CA SER A 14 -5.95 9.87 -12.39
C SER A 14 -5.10 9.24 -13.51
N CYS A 15 -3.94 9.81 -13.83
CA CYS A 15 -3.07 9.36 -14.91
C CYS A 15 -1.76 8.69 -14.47
N LYS A 16 -1.52 8.50 -13.17
CA LYS A 16 -0.47 7.58 -12.73
C LYS A 16 -1.09 6.20 -12.55
N GLU A 17 -1.36 5.55 -13.68
CA GLU A 17 -1.28 4.09 -13.73
C GLU A 17 -0.01 3.69 -12.98
N PHE A 18 -0.17 3.07 -11.82
CA PHE A 18 0.85 2.20 -11.27
C PHE A 18 0.93 0.97 -12.18
N ASN A 19 1.42 1.21 -13.40
CA ASN A 19 1.98 0.19 -14.25
C ASN A 19 3.28 -0.17 -13.54
N TYR A 20 3.25 -1.21 -12.71
CA TYR A 20 4.43 -1.71 -12.02
C TYR A 20 5.37 -2.25 -13.10
N PRO A 21 6.53 -1.61 -13.37
CA PRO A 21 7.58 -2.33 -14.09
C PRO A 21 8.01 -3.49 -13.19
N ASP A 22 8.19 -4.65 -13.80
CA ASP A 22 8.69 -5.89 -13.20
C ASP A 22 9.74 -5.61 -12.10
N LEU A 23 9.31 -5.82 -10.85
CA LEU A 23 9.97 -5.38 -9.61
C LEU A 23 11.27 -6.13 -9.32
N SER A 24 11.53 -7.23 -10.05
CA SER A 24 12.71 -8.09 -9.87
C SER A 24 14.03 -7.31 -10.03
N ARG A 25 14.09 -6.30 -10.90
CA ARG A 25 15.37 -5.65 -11.27
C ARG A 25 15.75 -4.42 -10.42
N ARG A 26 14.82 -3.81 -9.68
CA ARG A 26 15.01 -2.47 -9.07
C ARG A 26 15.10 -2.46 -7.55
N SER A 27 14.72 -3.55 -6.89
CA SER A 27 14.74 -3.71 -5.42
C SER A 27 16.15 -3.49 -4.82
N SER A 28 17.18 -4.04 -5.47
CA SER A 28 18.56 -4.01 -4.96
C SER A 28 19.22 -2.62 -4.92
N LYS A 29 18.71 -1.63 -5.67
CA LYS A 29 19.36 -0.32 -5.82
C LYS A 29 18.83 0.76 -4.88
N LEU A 30 17.66 0.55 -4.26
CA LEU A 30 16.91 1.60 -3.56
C LEU A 30 17.02 1.56 -2.02
N LEU A 31 17.72 0.56 -1.46
CA LEU A 31 17.89 0.37 -0.01
C LEU A 31 19.20 0.96 0.55
N ASN A 32 20.10 1.48 -0.29
CA ASN A 32 21.45 1.92 0.12
C ASN A 32 21.55 3.35 0.69
N SER A 33 20.51 3.86 1.37
CA SER A 33 20.59 5.18 2.02
C SER A 33 20.53 5.07 3.54
N SER A 34 21.72 4.96 4.15
CA SER A 34 22.11 5.43 5.49
C SER A 34 21.29 4.95 6.70
N SER A 35 21.83 3.94 7.40
CA SER A 35 22.00 3.84 8.88
C SER A 35 22.76 2.54 9.19
N GLY A 36 23.37 2.39 10.36
CA GLY A 36 24.43 1.40 10.70
C GLY A 36 24.26 -0.05 10.19
N ALA A 37 25.39 -0.72 9.95
CA ALA A 37 25.49 -2.02 9.30
C ALA A 37 24.50 -3.10 9.84
N SER A 38 24.25 -3.14 11.14
CA SER A 38 23.36 -4.12 11.76
C SER A 38 21.87 -3.89 11.50
N SER A 39 21.41 -2.64 11.35
CA SER A 39 19.98 -2.34 11.09
C SER A 39 19.61 -2.56 9.63
N ASN A 40 20.56 -2.38 8.71
CA ASN A 40 20.35 -2.69 7.29
C ASN A 40 20.36 -4.20 7.03
N GLU A 41 21.20 -4.95 7.74
CA GLU A 41 21.25 -6.41 7.65
C GLU A 41 19.96 -7.07 8.17
N LEU A 42 19.37 -6.54 9.26
CA LEU A 42 18.09 -7.00 9.77
C LEU A 42 16.92 -6.66 8.82
N LYS A 43 16.93 -5.46 8.23
CA LYS A 43 15.93 -5.07 7.23
C LYS A 43 15.99 -5.94 5.96
N THR A 44 17.19 -6.24 5.49
CA THR A 44 17.38 -7.05 4.27
C THR A 44 16.98 -8.49 4.50
N SER A 45 17.39 -9.10 5.63
CA SER A 45 17.00 -10.48 5.96
C SER A 45 15.49 -10.66 6.11
N PHE A 46 14.80 -9.69 6.75
CA PHE A 46 13.33 -9.70 6.82
C PHE A 46 12.69 -9.56 5.43
N VAL A 47 13.15 -8.60 4.60
CA VAL A 47 12.58 -8.42 3.25
C VAL A 47 12.81 -9.66 2.39
N ASP A 48 13.94 -10.33 2.54
CA ASP A 48 14.26 -11.56 1.80
C ASP A 48 13.37 -12.74 2.20
N SER A 49 12.93 -12.81 3.47
CA SER A 49 12.01 -13.85 3.95
C SER A 49 10.58 -13.72 3.43
N LEU A 50 10.23 -12.57 2.84
CA LEU A 50 8.90 -12.32 2.27
C LEU A 50 8.74 -12.95 0.88
N ASN A 51 7.55 -13.48 0.60
CA ASN A 51 7.17 -13.86 -0.76
C ASN A 51 6.88 -12.63 -1.64
N ASP A 52 6.76 -12.82 -2.95
CA ASP A 52 6.61 -11.71 -3.90
C ASP A 52 5.36 -10.86 -3.65
N ASN A 53 4.24 -11.48 -3.28
CA ASN A 53 3.02 -10.74 -2.94
C ASN A 53 3.21 -9.89 -1.67
N GLN A 54 3.89 -10.43 -0.67
CA GLN A 54 4.20 -9.70 0.57
C GLN A 54 5.21 -8.56 0.32
N LYS A 55 6.19 -8.77 -0.55
CA LYS A 55 7.13 -7.72 -0.99
C LYS A 55 6.40 -6.58 -1.70
N GLU A 56 5.45 -6.91 -2.56
CA GLU A 56 4.59 -5.93 -3.22
C GLU A 56 3.72 -5.16 -2.21
N ALA A 57 3.10 -5.87 -1.26
CA ALA A 57 2.32 -5.25 -0.19
C ALA A 57 3.17 -4.32 0.70
N LEU A 58 4.40 -4.72 1.03
CA LEU A 58 5.34 -3.89 1.78
C LEU A 58 5.75 -2.65 0.99
N PHE A 59 5.98 -2.80 -0.32
CA PHE A 59 6.27 -1.68 -1.20
C PHE A 59 5.09 -0.69 -1.27
N PHE A 60 3.87 -1.20 -1.45
CA PHE A 60 2.65 -0.37 -1.43
C PHE A 60 2.51 0.37 -0.10
N LEU A 61 2.68 -0.34 1.03
CA LEU A 61 2.62 0.25 2.36
C LEU A 61 3.66 1.36 2.56
N LYS A 62 4.88 1.15 2.04
CA LYS A 62 5.92 2.19 2.01
C LYS A 62 5.42 3.43 1.29
N GLN A 63 4.83 3.31 0.10
CA GLN A 63 4.31 4.48 -0.63
C GLN A 63 3.20 5.21 0.12
N VAL A 64 2.35 4.49 0.86
CA VAL A 64 1.22 5.09 1.58
C VAL A 64 1.66 5.81 2.86
N VAL A 65 2.57 5.19 3.62
CA VAL A 65 2.89 5.60 4.99
C VAL A 65 4.14 6.47 5.05
N LEU A 66 5.15 6.24 4.20
CA LEU A 66 6.48 6.85 4.32
C LEU A 66 6.43 8.38 4.35
N ASP A 67 5.58 9.00 3.51
CA ASP A 67 5.46 10.45 3.45
C ASP A 67 4.78 11.05 4.71
N SER A 68 3.96 10.25 5.39
CA SER A 68 3.17 10.70 6.54
C SER A 68 3.80 10.39 7.90
N ASN A 69 4.48 9.25 8.03
CA ASN A 69 5.10 8.80 9.28
C ASN A 69 6.29 7.85 9.00
N PRO A 70 7.42 8.39 8.52
CA PRO A 70 8.56 7.58 8.09
C PRO A 70 9.18 6.77 9.24
N ASP A 71 9.20 7.32 10.45
CA ASP A 71 9.75 6.65 11.63
C ASP A 71 8.93 5.41 12.00
N LYS A 72 7.61 5.52 11.97
CA LYS A 72 6.74 4.39 12.29
C LYS A 72 6.77 3.33 11.20
N PHE A 73 6.92 3.71 9.92
CA PHE A 73 7.19 2.73 8.87
C PHE A 73 8.51 1.99 9.12
N ASN A 74 9.58 2.69 9.50
CA ASN A 74 10.87 2.06 9.81
C ASN A 74 10.80 1.13 11.03
N GLN A 75 9.89 1.38 11.97
CA GLN A 75 9.68 0.52 13.14
C GLN A 75 9.03 -0.83 12.78
N ILE A 76 8.44 -1.00 11.60
CA ILE A 76 7.87 -2.29 11.15
C ILE A 76 8.93 -3.40 11.27
N PHE A 77 10.18 -3.09 10.91
CA PHE A 77 11.28 -4.05 10.93
C PHE A 77 11.74 -4.44 12.34
N ASN A 78 11.27 -3.76 13.37
CA ASN A 78 11.56 -4.08 14.78
C ASN A 78 10.43 -4.89 15.42
N VAL A 79 9.31 -5.09 14.73
CA VAL A 79 8.19 -5.91 15.18
C VAL A 79 8.47 -7.38 14.91
N ASN A 80 7.88 -8.26 15.72
CA ASN A 80 7.87 -9.69 15.44
C ASN A 80 7.46 -9.99 13.99
N GLU A 81 8.31 -10.74 13.28
CA GLU A 81 8.18 -11.04 11.86
C GLU A 81 6.80 -11.62 11.49
N GLU A 82 6.27 -12.55 12.29
CA GLU A 82 4.98 -13.18 12.03
C GLU A 82 3.83 -12.17 12.08
N LYS A 83 3.86 -11.21 13.03
CA LYS A 83 2.87 -10.13 13.08
C LYS A 83 2.91 -9.24 11.84
N VAL A 84 4.12 -8.94 11.34
CA VAL A 84 4.27 -8.14 10.12
C VAL A 84 3.76 -8.92 8.91
N LYS A 85 4.07 -10.23 8.81
CA LYS A 85 3.55 -11.10 7.75
C LYS A 85 2.02 -11.20 7.76
N GLU A 86 1.40 -11.28 8.93
CA GLU A 86 -0.06 -11.27 9.06
C GLU A 86 -0.68 -9.96 8.55
N MET A 87 -0.12 -8.81 8.96
CA MET A 87 -0.53 -7.50 8.44
C MET A 87 -0.38 -7.43 6.91
N LEU A 88 0.78 -7.84 6.39
CA LEU A 88 1.04 -7.85 4.94
C LEU A 88 0.09 -8.79 4.20
N ALA A 89 -0.30 -9.93 4.79
CA ALA A 89 -1.28 -10.83 4.19
C ALA A 89 -2.65 -10.17 4.03
N THR A 90 -3.08 -9.33 4.98
CA THR A 90 -4.32 -8.53 4.83
C THR A 90 -4.18 -7.52 3.70
N VAL A 91 -3.06 -6.79 3.62
CA VAL A 91 -2.79 -5.85 2.51
C VAL A 91 -2.78 -6.57 1.16
N VAL A 92 -2.16 -7.76 1.07
CA VAL A 92 -2.16 -8.60 -0.15
C VAL A 92 -3.59 -8.91 -0.59
N LYS A 93 -4.47 -9.33 0.33
CA LYS A 93 -5.85 -9.66 0.00
C LYS A 93 -6.60 -8.45 -0.56
N CYS A 94 -6.42 -7.26 0.03
CA CYS A 94 -7.01 -6.02 -0.48
C CYS A 94 -6.49 -5.65 -1.88
N LEU A 95 -5.18 -5.77 -2.12
CA LEU A 95 -4.58 -5.50 -3.44
C LEU A 95 -5.08 -6.49 -4.50
N GLN A 96 -5.26 -7.76 -4.14
CA GLN A 96 -5.82 -8.77 -5.03
C GLN A 96 -7.30 -8.52 -5.34
N ALA A 97 -8.11 -8.15 -4.33
CA ALA A 97 -9.50 -7.76 -4.51
C ALA A 97 -9.62 -6.57 -5.48
N LYS A 98 -8.80 -5.52 -5.28
CA LYS A 98 -8.69 -4.39 -6.21
C LYS A 98 -8.41 -4.82 -7.65
N ARG A 99 -7.43 -5.70 -7.87
CA ARG A 99 -7.11 -6.20 -9.22
C ARG A 99 -8.28 -6.95 -9.85
N LYS A 100 -8.95 -7.82 -9.08
CA LYS A 100 -10.14 -8.55 -9.55
C LYS A 100 -11.27 -7.60 -9.93
N ALA A 101 -11.55 -6.59 -9.09
CA ALA A 101 -12.54 -5.57 -9.36
C ALA A 101 -12.21 -4.78 -10.64
N LYS A 102 -10.94 -4.39 -10.83
CA LYS A 102 -10.47 -3.70 -12.04
C LYS A 102 -10.63 -4.56 -13.30
N ILE A 103 -10.19 -5.82 -13.28
CA ILE A 103 -10.32 -6.76 -14.41
C ILE A 103 -11.80 -6.98 -14.76
N SER A 104 -12.65 -7.21 -13.76
CA SER A 104 -14.10 -7.38 -13.95
C SER A 104 -14.73 -6.15 -14.62
N LEU A 105 -14.32 -4.95 -14.18
CA LEU A 105 -14.81 -3.69 -14.70
C LEU A 105 -14.32 -3.40 -16.12
N GLU A 106 -13.08 -3.76 -16.46
CA GLU A 106 -12.52 -3.65 -17.81
C GLU A 106 -13.23 -4.58 -18.82
N ASN A 107 -13.66 -5.76 -18.36
CA ASN A 107 -14.40 -6.73 -19.17
C ASN A 107 -15.92 -6.50 -19.20
N SER A 108 -16.41 -5.48 -18.48
CA SER A 108 -17.85 -5.23 -18.36
C SER A 108 -18.37 -4.40 -19.53
N ASN A 109 -19.46 -4.86 -20.14
CA ASN A 109 -20.23 -4.12 -21.15
C ASN A 109 -21.38 -3.30 -20.52
N ALA A 110 -21.40 -3.13 -19.20
CA ALA A 110 -22.50 -2.46 -18.51
C ALA A 110 -22.56 -0.96 -18.87
N ALA A 111 -23.78 -0.43 -19.02
CA ALA A 111 -23.98 0.98 -19.33
C ALA A 111 -23.47 1.94 -18.23
N ASN A 112 -23.27 1.44 -17.01
CA ASN A 112 -22.84 2.21 -15.83
C ASN A 112 -21.35 2.09 -15.50
N VAL A 113 -20.51 1.55 -16.39
CA VAL A 113 -19.05 1.34 -16.16
C VAL A 113 -18.35 2.60 -15.64
N ALA A 114 -18.71 3.79 -16.13
CA ALA A 114 -18.13 5.04 -15.65
C ALA A 114 -18.41 5.32 -14.16
N ASN A 115 -19.63 5.07 -13.69
CA ASN A 115 -20.01 5.24 -12.28
C ASN A 115 -19.30 4.20 -11.41
N VAL A 116 -19.21 2.95 -11.87
CA VAL A 116 -18.51 1.89 -11.15
C VAL A 116 -17.00 2.18 -11.07
N LYS A 117 -16.39 2.76 -12.12
CA LYS A 117 -15.00 3.25 -12.09
C LYS A 117 -14.80 4.33 -11.02
N GLN A 118 -15.73 5.28 -10.92
CA GLN A 118 -15.66 6.31 -9.88
C GLN A 118 -15.81 5.73 -8.47
N GLN A 119 -16.72 4.78 -8.27
CA GLN A 119 -16.88 4.09 -6.98
C GLN A 119 -15.62 3.32 -6.60
N LEU A 120 -15.00 2.61 -7.54
CA LEU A 120 -13.75 1.88 -7.31
C LEU A 120 -12.61 2.83 -6.89
N LEU A 121 -12.48 3.98 -7.54
CA LEU A 121 -11.53 5.02 -7.16
C LEU A 121 -11.82 5.60 -5.77
N GLN A 122 -13.08 5.74 -5.39
CA GLN A 122 -13.45 6.25 -4.07
C GLN A 122 -13.11 5.24 -2.97
N VAL A 123 -13.40 3.95 -3.19
CA VAL A 123 -13.01 2.86 -2.28
C VAL A 123 -11.50 2.82 -2.12
N GLU A 124 -10.74 2.99 -3.21
CA GLU A 124 -9.28 3.05 -3.15
C GLU A 124 -8.76 4.20 -2.29
N LYS A 125 -9.30 5.40 -2.48
CA LYS A 125 -8.91 6.57 -1.69
C LYS A 125 -9.20 6.37 -0.21
N THR A 126 -10.39 5.84 0.11
CA THR A 126 -10.76 5.55 1.49
C THR A 126 -9.84 4.50 2.12
N TYR A 127 -9.52 3.44 1.39
CA TYR A 127 -8.59 2.41 1.86
C TYR A 127 -7.19 2.96 2.16
N ILE A 128 -6.63 3.75 1.23
CA ILE A 128 -5.32 4.39 1.41
C ILE A 128 -5.32 5.33 2.62
N GLU A 129 -6.38 6.12 2.78
CA GLU A 129 -6.48 7.04 3.91
C GLU A 129 -6.62 6.30 5.24
N ASN A 130 -7.46 5.26 5.30
CA ASN A 130 -7.57 4.42 6.49
C ASN A 130 -6.22 3.80 6.86
N LEU A 131 -5.51 3.24 5.87
CA LEU A 131 -4.18 2.67 6.05
C LEU A 131 -3.21 3.70 6.63
N ARG A 132 -3.18 4.91 6.07
CA ARG A 132 -2.38 6.02 6.60
C ARG A 132 -2.76 6.36 8.04
N GLN A 133 -4.06 6.50 8.33
CA GLN A 133 -4.57 6.85 9.65
C GLN A 133 -4.24 5.79 10.70
N SER A 134 -4.23 4.50 10.37
CA SER A 134 -3.83 3.44 11.30
C SER A 134 -2.38 3.61 11.75
N PHE A 135 -1.48 4.08 10.88
CA PHE A 135 -0.11 4.38 11.27
C PHE A 135 -0.02 5.70 12.04
N ILE A 136 -0.76 6.74 11.65
CA ILE A 136 -0.72 8.03 12.37
C ILE A 136 -1.24 7.90 13.80
N THR A 137 -2.40 7.27 13.99
CA THR A 137 -3.16 7.30 15.25
C THR A 137 -2.74 6.24 16.26
N ALA A 138 -2.17 5.12 15.82
CA ALA A 138 -1.69 4.07 16.73
C ALA A 138 -0.62 4.59 17.70
N LYS A 139 -0.61 4.11 18.93
CA LYS A 139 0.39 4.46 19.94
C LYS A 139 1.70 3.71 19.74
N SER A 140 1.64 2.52 19.16
CA SER A 140 2.81 1.71 18.82
C SER A 140 2.72 1.14 17.39
N ILE A 141 3.83 0.60 16.90
CA ILE A 141 3.84 -0.07 15.60
C ILE A 141 3.08 -1.41 15.65
N GLU A 142 3.11 -2.13 16.77
CA GLU A 142 2.34 -3.37 16.95
C GLU A 142 0.84 -3.10 16.90
N GLU A 143 0.40 -1.97 17.49
CA GLU A 143 -0.99 -1.53 17.39
C GLU A 143 -1.35 -1.21 15.94
N ALA A 144 -0.51 -0.46 15.21
CA ALA A 144 -0.74 -0.19 13.78
C ALA A 144 -0.84 -1.47 12.95
N CYS A 145 0.07 -2.43 13.14
CA CYS A 145 0.01 -3.74 12.48
C CYS A 145 -1.26 -4.50 12.83
N THR A 146 -1.71 -4.45 14.08
CA THR A 146 -2.94 -5.10 14.54
C THR A 146 -4.19 -4.47 13.93
N LEU A 147 -4.24 -3.13 13.86
CA LEU A 147 -5.33 -2.40 13.21
C LEU A 147 -5.47 -2.84 11.75
N VAL A 148 -4.36 -2.82 10.99
CA VAL A 148 -4.35 -3.18 9.57
C VAL A 148 -4.64 -4.66 9.34
N LYS A 149 -4.10 -5.56 10.18
CA LYS A 149 -4.42 -6.99 10.15
C LYS A 149 -5.93 -7.23 10.23
N ASN A 150 -6.63 -6.47 11.07
CA ASN A 150 -8.05 -6.61 11.34
C ASN A 150 -8.95 -5.82 10.38
N TYR A 151 -8.40 -5.26 9.29
CA TYR A 151 -9.23 -4.64 8.27
C TYR A 151 -10.20 -5.66 7.69
N ASP A 152 -11.47 -5.26 7.63
CA ASP A 152 -12.48 -6.04 6.95
C ASP A 152 -12.24 -5.95 5.44
N ILE A 153 -11.91 -7.10 4.86
CA ILE A 153 -11.60 -7.21 3.43
C ILE A 153 -12.90 -7.12 2.61
N SER A 154 -14.06 -7.46 3.19
CA SER A 154 -15.35 -7.41 2.49
C SER A 154 -15.83 -5.99 2.20
N VAL A 155 -15.38 -5.01 3.02
CA VAL A 155 -15.57 -3.59 2.75
C VAL A 155 -14.44 -2.99 1.89
N SER A 156 -13.47 -3.82 1.50
CA SER A 156 -12.27 -3.43 0.76
C SER A 156 -12.22 -4.10 -0.62
N PHE A 157 -12.67 -3.37 -1.65
CA PHE A 157 -12.64 -3.72 -3.08
C PHE A 157 -13.45 -4.92 -3.57
#